data_AF-A0A747KCT0-F1
#
_entry.id   AF-A0A747KCT0-F1
#
_cell.length_a   1.000
_cell.length_b   1.000
_cell.length_c   1.000
_cell.angle_alpha   90.00
_cell.angle_beta   90.00
_cell.angle_gamma   90.00
#
_symmetry.space_group_name_H-M   'P 1'
#
loop_
_entity.id
_entity.type
_entity.pdbx_description
1 polymer ?
#
loop_
_entity_poly.entity_id
_entity_poly.type
_entity_poly.pdbx_seq_one_letter_code
_entity_poly.pdbx_strand_id
1 'polypeptide(L)' 'MAASISEVFGRINAEGNVDVLYVEDGSDVTRLDADVFPVGSDFGTRYDHPEGITLTREDAERIGIDIE' A
#
# COMPACT_ATOMS: atom_id res chain seq x y z
N MET A 1 -4.62 -13.55 0.40
CA MET A 1 -3.77 -13.59 -0.81
C MET A 1 -3.08 -12.24 -0.88
N ALA A 2 -1.85 -12.16 -1.39
CA ALA A 2 -1.21 -10.86 -1.59
C ALA A 2 -1.77 -10.22 -2.86
N ALA A 3 -2.11 -8.93 -2.79
CA ALA A 3 -2.49 -8.14 -3.95
C ALA A 3 -1.26 -7.87 -4.83
N SER A 4 -1.49 -7.71 -6.13
CA SER A 4 -0.48 -7.26 -7.09
C SER A 4 -0.53 -5.74 -7.23
N ILE A 5 0.59 -5.13 -7.64
CA ILE A 5 0.66 -3.67 -7.85
C ILE A 5 -0.38 -3.17 -8.87
N SER A 6 -0.72 -3.98 -9.88
CA SER A 6 -1.75 -3.65 -10.88
C SER A 6 -3.20 -3.70 -10.37
N GLU A 7 -3.42 -4.27 -9.19
CA GLU A 7 -4.76 -4.43 -8.57
C GLU A 7 -5.01 -3.37 -7.48
N VAL A 8 -4.03 -2.47 -7.26
CA VAL A 8 -4.06 -1.49 -6.18
C VAL A 8 -3.72 -0.10 -6.71
N PHE A 9 -4.19 0.92 -6.00
CA PHE A 9 -3.79 2.30 -6.21
C PHE A 9 -3.43 2.95 -4.89
N GLY A 10 -2.63 4.00 -4.96
CA GLY A 10 -2.20 4.78 -3.82
C GLY A 10 -3.09 6.00 -3.67
N ARG A 11 -3.51 6.30 -2.44
CA ARG A 11 -4.23 7.53 -2.13
C ARG A 11 -3.47 8.32 -1.07
N ILE A 12 -3.20 9.60 -1.35
CA ILE A 12 -2.52 10.45 -0.38
C ILE A 12 -3.48 10.79 0.77
N ASN A 13 -3.05 10.47 1.99
CA ASN A 13 -3.80 10.75 3.21
C ASN A 13 -3.42 12.12 3.81
N ALA A 14 -4.11 12.53 4.88
CA ALA A 14 -3.92 13.84 5.50
C ALA A 14 -2.51 14.05 6.10
N GLU A 15 -1.79 12.96 6.37
CA GLU A 15 -0.42 12.99 6.89
C GLU A 15 0.64 13.08 5.77
N GLY A 16 0.22 12.95 4.50
CA GLY A 16 1.10 12.94 3.34
C GLY A 16 1.67 11.56 2.99
N ASN A 17 1.17 10.50 3.64
CA ASN A 17 1.49 9.12 3.29
C ASN A 17 0.51 8.59 2.25
N VAL A 18 0.82 7.44 1.66
CA VAL A 18 0.05 6.80 0.59
C VAL A 18 -0.64 5.57 1.14
N ASP A 19 -1.95 5.63 1.31
CA ASP A 19 -2.77 4.46 1.65
C ASP A 19 -2.97 3.60 0.41
N VAL A 20 -2.72 2.30 0.53
CA VAL A 20 -2.82 1.34 -0.57
C VAL A 20 -4.20 0.70 -0.54
N LEU A 21 -4.97 0.93 -1.61
CA LEU A 21 -6.38 0.54 -1.73
C LEU A 21 -6.58 -0.32 -2.98
N TYR A 22 -7.54 -1.26 -2.95
CA TYR A 22 -7.88 -2.07 -4.13
C TYR A 22 -8.59 -1.23 -5.19
N VAL A 23 -8.20 -1.38 -6.46
CA VAL A 23 -8.84 -0.65 -7.57
C VAL A 23 -10.30 -1.06 -7.81
N GLU A 24 -10.69 -2.27 -7.40
CA GLU A 24 -12.03 -2.82 -7.67
C GLU A 24 -13.12 -2.19 -6.80
N ASP A 25 -12.85 -2.03 -5.51
CA ASP A 25 -13.85 -1.59 -4.53
C ASP A 25 -13.36 -0.49 -3.59
N GLY A 26 -12.08 -0.13 -3.65
CA GLY A 26 -11.47 0.89 -2.80
C GLY A 26 -11.30 0.47 -1.34
N SER A 27 -11.30 -0.83 -1.04
CA SER A 27 -10.99 -1.34 0.30
C SER A 27 -9.49 -1.35 0.58
N ASP A 28 -9.16 -1.36 1.86
CA ASP A 28 -7.78 -1.39 2.35
C ASP A 28 -7.05 -2.68 1.96
N VAL A 29 -5.88 -2.52 1.35
CA VAL A 29 -5.00 -3.64 1.02
C VAL A 29 -4.25 -4.03 2.27
N THR A 30 -4.54 -5.22 2.79
CA THR A 30 -3.90 -5.75 4.00
C THR A 30 -2.62 -6.53 3.70
N ARG A 31 -2.39 -6.90 2.43
CA ARG A 31 -1.22 -7.68 2.01
C ARG A 31 -0.89 -7.39 0.54
N LEU A 32 0.32 -6.96 0.27
CA LEU A 32 0.80 -6.58 -1.07
C LEU A 32 2.10 -7.32 -1.39
N ASP A 33 2.23 -7.87 -2.60
CA ASP A 33 3.47 -8.52 -3.04
C ASP A 33 4.49 -7.49 -3.54
N ALA A 34 5.02 -6.70 -2.60
CA ALA A 34 6.04 -5.70 -2.85
C ALA A 34 7.17 -5.79 -1.81
N ASP A 35 8.34 -5.26 -2.16
CA ASP A 35 9.52 -5.25 -1.29
C ASP A 35 9.69 -3.89 -0.58
N VAL A 36 8.64 -3.49 0.13
CA VAL A 36 8.56 -2.22 0.89
C VAL A 36 7.94 -2.45 2.27
N PHE A 37 8.16 -1.50 3.16
CA PHE A 37 7.69 -1.53 4.54
C PHE A 37 6.60 -0.46 4.74
N PRO A 38 5.44 -0.83 5.30
CA PRO A 38 4.43 0.14 5.70
C PRO A 38 4.98 1.11 6.75
N VAL A 39 4.51 2.35 6.70
CA VAL A 39 4.78 3.36 7.71
C VAL A 39 4.26 2.86 9.06
N GLY A 40 5.15 2.82 10.05
CA GLY A 40 4.80 2.37 11.41
C GLY A 40 4.75 0.85 11.60
N SER A 41 5.13 0.04 10.60
CA SER A 41 5.22 -1.41 10.72
C SER A 41 6.65 -1.92 10.62
N ASP A 42 7.03 -2.84 11.50
CA ASP A 42 8.31 -3.56 11.44
C ASP A 42 8.29 -4.72 10.43
N PHE A 43 7.11 -5.06 9.90
CA PHE A 43 6.92 -6.14 8.94
C PHE A 43 6.71 -5.59 7.54
N GLY A 44 7.29 -6.24 6.53
CA GLY A 44 7.09 -5.86 5.14
C GLY A 44 5.64 -6.02 4.69
N THR A 45 5.29 -5.36 3.59
CA THR A 45 3.96 -5.41 2.96
C THR A 45 3.48 -6.81 2.55
N ARG A 46 4.40 -7.77 2.45
CA ARG A 46 4.08 -9.19 2.18
C ARG A 46 3.41 -9.91 3.35
N TYR A 47 3.37 -9.34 4.55
CA TYR A 47 2.66 -9.88 5.71
C TYR A 47 1.24 -9.31 5.80
N ASP A 48 0.38 -9.92 6.63
CA ASP A 48 -0.98 -9.43 6.84
C ASP A 48 -0.98 -8.24 7.82
N HIS A 49 -1.47 -7.10 7.36
CA HIS A 49 -1.65 -5.85 8.11
C HIS A 49 -3.16 -5.58 8.23
N PRO A 50 -3.82 -5.97 9.33
CA PRO A 50 -5.27 -5.85 9.47
C PRO A 50 -5.77 -4.39 9.51
N GLU A 51 -4.88 -3.43 9.78
CA GLU A 51 -5.13 -2.00 9.71
C GLU A 51 -5.00 -1.40 8.30
N GLY A 52 -4.57 -2.20 7.31
CA GLY A 52 -4.25 -1.74 5.96
C GLY A 52 -2.76 -1.41 5.80
N ILE A 53 -2.35 -1.20 4.55
CA ILE A 53 -0.99 -0.84 4.19
C ILE A 53 -0.95 0.64 3.85
N THR A 54 -0.18 1.40 4.62
CA THR A 54 0.18 2.79 4.33
C THR A 54 1.66 2.86 4.01
N LEU A 55 2.04 3.38 2.86
CA LEU A 55 3.41 3.54 2.42
C LEU A 55 3.84 5.00 2.43
N THR A 56 5.15 5.24 2.46
CA THR A 56 5.66 6.57 2.12
C THR A 56 5.43 6.84 0.64
N ARG A 57 5.31 8.11 0.26
CA ARG A 57 5.21 8.50 -1.16
C ARG A 57 6.40 7.97 -1.97
N GLU A 58 7.61 8.08 -1.42
CA GLU A 58 8.84 7.61 -2.07
C GLU A 58 8.79 6.11 -2.33
N ASP A 59 8.33 5.31 -1.37
CA ASP A 59 8.19 3.87 -1.53
C ASP A 59 7.13 3.49 -2.57
N ALA A 60 5.97 4.18 -2.55
CA ALA A 60 4.91 3.98 -3.53
C ALA A 60 5.37 4.31 -4.96
N GLU A 61 6.06 5.43 -5.15
CA GLU A 61 6.68 5.81 -6.42
C GLU A 61 7.79 4.82 -6.83
N ARG A 62 8.56 4.28 -5.87
CA ARG A 62 9.64 3.29 -6.13
C ARG A 62 9.12 1.96 -6.65
N ILE A 63 7.98 1.50 -6.16
CA ILE A 63 7.35 0.24 -6.61
C ILE A 63 6.41 0.45 -7.81
N GLY A 64 6.10 1.69 -8.16
CA GLY A 64 5.28 2.04 -9.31
C GLY A 64 3.77 1.88 -9.06
N ILE A 65 3.31 2.17 -7.83
CA ILE A 65 1.87 2.32 -7.57
C ILE A 65 1.40 3.63 -8.20
N ASP A 66 0.29 3.58 -8.95
CA ASP A 66 -0.41 4.78 -9.42
C ASP A 66 -1.06 5.50 -8.23
N ILE A 67 -0.69 6.77 -8.04
CA ILE A 67 -1.21 7.61 -6.95
C ILE A 67 -2.28 8.55 -7.50
N GLU A 68 -3.49 8.52 -6.91
CA GLU A 68 -4.63 9.40 -7.24
C GLU A 68 -4.74 10.61 -6.30
#